data_AF-A0AAD1JX63-F1
#
_entry.id   AF-A0AAD1JX63-F1
#
_cell.length_a   1.000
_cell.length_b   1.000
_cell.length_c   1.000
_cell.angle_alpha   90.00
_cell.angle_beta   90.00
_cell.angle_gamma   90.00
#
_symmetry.space_group_name_H-M   'P 1'
#
loop_
_entity.id
_entity.type
_entity.pdbx_description
1 polymer ?
#
loop_
_entity_poly.entity_id
_entity_poly.type
_entity_poly.pdbx_seq_one_letter_code
_entity_poly.pdbx_strand_id
1 'polypeptide(L)' 'MKIRGYHPDESWFDPLYRGQKCEAYLELKKITQTLPIYPEHNESYLESCRENLKEKGIII' A
#
# COMPACT_ATOMS: atom_id res chain seq x y z
N MET A 1 -3.99 -13.70 -6.33
CA MET A 1 -5.36 -13.15 -6.51
C MET A 1 -6.29 -14.12 -7.24
N LYS A 2 -6.04 -14.46 -8.52
CA LYS A 2 -6.91 -15.34 -9.33
C LYS A 2 -7.18 -16.74 -8.73
N ILE A 3 -6.17 -17.32 -8.08
CA ILE A 3 -6.22 -18.70 -7.54
C ILE A 3 -7.24 -18.88 -6.40
N ARG A 4 -7.69 -17.80 -5.74
CA ARG A 4 -8.67 -17.85 -4.64
C ARG A 4 -10.11 -17.56 -5.09
N GLY A 5 -10.41 -17.72 -6.38
CA GLY A 5 -11.74 -17.44 -6.96
C GLY A 5 -12.04 -15.95 -7.19
N TYR A 6 -11.06 -15.08 -6.99
CA TYR A 6 -11.18 -13.66 -7.27
C TYR A 6 -10.93 -13.39 -8.76
N HIS A 7 -11.83 -12.64 -9.40
CA HIS A 7 -11.74 -12.29 -10.82
C HIS A 7 -11.41 -10.79 -10.94
N PRO A 8 -10.12 -10.40 -10.90
CA PRO A 8 -9.72 -9.01 -11.10
C PRO A 8 -9.98 -8.61 -12.55
N ASP A 9 -10.35 -7.34 -12.72
CA ASP A 9 -10.38 -6.69 -14.03
C ASP A 9 -8.98 -6.75 -14.68
N GLU A 10 -8.94 -6.92 -16.00
CA GLU A 10 -7.67 -7.06 -16.73
C GLU A 10 -6.80 -5.80 -16.65
N SER A 11 -7.43 -4.62 -16.53
CA SER A 11 -6.73 -3.33 -16.36
C SER A 11 -5.83 -3.29 -15.13
N TRP A 12 -6.11 -4.09 -14.09
CA TRP A 12 -5.32 -4.11 -12.86
C TRP A 12 -3.93 -4.73 -13.03
N PHE A 13 -3.69 -5.44 -14.14
CA PHE A 13 -2.38 -5.99 -14.45
C PHE A 13 -1.46 -5.00 -15.16
N ASP A 14 -2.00 -3.86 -15.62
CA ASP A 14 -1.20 -2.78 -16.18
C ASP A 14 -0.58 -1.96 -15.04
N PRO A 15 0.76 -1.92 -14.89
CA PRO A 15 1.43 -1.13 -13.86
C PRO A 15 1.21 0.38 -14.00
N LEU A 16 0.76 0.85 -15.16
CA LEU A 16 0.46 2.25 -15.44
C LEU A 16 -0.99 2.63 -15.09
N TYR A 17 -1.86 1.65 -14.87
CA TYR A 17 -3.27 1.89 -14.57
C TYR A 17 -3.45 2.56 -13.19
N ARG A 18 -4.28 3.61 -13.14
CA ARG A 18 -4.51 4.44 -11.94
C ARG A 18 -5.94 4.40 -11.42
N GLY A 19 -6.69 3.36 -11.78
CA GLY A 19 -8.11 3.24 -11.46
C GLY A 19 -8.99 3.96 -12.47
N GLN A 20 -10.31 3.96 -12.23
CA GLN A 20 -11.29 4.44 -13.21
C GLN A 20 -11.40 5.97 -13.30
N LYS A 21 -10.91 6.69 -12.28
CA LYS A 21 -11.09 8.15 -12.15
C LYS A 21 -9.85 8.95 -12.54
N CYS A 22 -8.71 8.29 -12.73
CA CYS A 22 -7.45 8.95 -12.97
C CYS A 22 -6.85 8.42 -14.27
N GLU A 23 -6.27 9.32 -15.05
CA GLU A 23 -5.52 8.96 -16.24
C GLU A 23 -4.35 8.04 -15.88
N ALA A 24 -4.07 7.09 -16.77
CA ALA A 24 -2.93 6.20 -16.65
C ALA A 24 -1.62 7.00 -16.65
N TYR A 25 -0.61 6.46 -16.00
CA TYR A 25 0.74 7.00 -16.16
C TYR A 25 1.26 6.72 -17.58
N LEU A 26 2.12 7.62 -18.08
CA LEU A 26 2.85 7.36 -19.33
C LEU A 26 4.05 6.43 -19.07
N GLU A 27 4.71 6.61 -17.92
CA GLU A 27 5.86 5.82 -17.50
C GLU A 27 6.02 5.83 -15.98
N LEU A 28 6.67 4.81 -15.42
CA LEU A 28 7.06 4.74 -14.01
C LEU A 28 8.56 5.03 -13.86
N LYS A 29 8.87 6.17 -13.24
CA LYS A 29 10.26 6.52 -12.94
C LYS A 29 10.80 5.68 -11.79
N LYS A 30 12.01 5.16 -11.95
CA LYS A 30 12.73 4.48 -10.86
C LYS A 30 13.20 5.53 -9.85
N ILE A 31 13.01 5.24 -8.56
CA ILE A 31 13.44 6.09 -7.45
C ILE A 31 14.33 5.25 -6.55
N THR A 32 15.41 5.86 -6.06
CA THR A 32 16.29 5.23 -5.07
C THR A 32 15.54 5.02 -3.77
N GLN A 33 15.55 3.79 -3.26
CA GLN A 33 14.91 3.47 -1.99
C GLN A 33 15.76 3.94 -0.81
N THR A 34 15.11 4.47 0.21
CA THR A 34 15.71 4.77 1.52
C THR A 34 15.49 3.63 2.50
N LEU A 35 16.26 3.61 3.59
CA LEU A 35 16.04 2.70 4.71
C LEU A 35 15.82 3.51 6.00
N PRO A 36 14.60 3.48 6.58
CA PRO A 36 13.38 2.83 6.09
C PRO A 36 12.84 3.49 4.81
N ILE A 37 12.01 2.73 4.06
CA ILE A 37 11.33 3.26 2.85
C ILE A 37 10.42 4.44 3.22
N TYR A 38 9.86 4.39 4.43
CA TYR A 38 9.00 5.40 5.03
C TYR A 38 9.70 5.96 6.28
N PRO A 39 10.26 7.18 6.23
CA PRO A 39 10.96 7.79 7.36
C PRO A 39 10.12 7.92 8.63
N GLU A 40 8.81 8.01 8.47
CA GLU A 40 7.83 8.04 9.56
C GLU A 40 7.73 6.72 10.31
N HIS A 41 8.19 5.59 9.75
CA HIS A 41 8.20 4.28 10.41
C HIS A 41 9.34 4.18 11.45
N ASN A 42 9.26 5.04 12.46
CA ASN A 42 10.11 5.03 13.64
C ASN A 42 9.39 4.39 14.83
N GLU A 43 10.07 4.31 15.97
CA GLU A 43 9.53 3.70 17.19
C GLU A 43 8.28 4.43 17.74
N SER A 44 8.22 5.76 17.61
CA SER A 44 7.05 6.55 18.03
C SER A 44 5.82 6.22 17.17
N TYR A 45 6.00 6.11 15.86
CA TYR A 45 4.93 5.67 14.97
C TYR A 45 4.44 4.27 15.31
N LEU A 46 5.37 3.34 15.59
CA LEU A 46 5.02 1.99 16.01
C LEU A 46 4.15 1.99 17.28
N GLU A 47 4.51 2.76 18.31
CA GLU A 47 3.70 2.81 19.54
C GLU A 47 2.31 3.40 19.26
N SER A 48 2.21 4.47 18.47
CA SER A 48 0.91 5.04 18.08
C SER A 48 0.01 4.03 17.35
N CYS A 49 0.58 3.17 16.52
CA CYS A 49 -0.17 2.09 15.86
C CYS A 49 -0.67 1.06 16.87
N ARG A 50 0.15 0.71 17.87
CA ARG A 50 -0.25 -0.26 18.92
C ARG A 50 -1.35 0.32 19.80
N GLU A 51 -1.26 1.59 20.18
CA GLU A 51 -2.31 2.30 20.90
C GLU A 51 -3.62 2.30 20.11
N ASN A 52 -3.58 2.63 18.83
CA ASN A 52 -4.76 2.60 17.96
C ASN A 52 -5.41 1.21 17.89
N LEU A 53 -4.60 0.15 17.85
CA LEU A 53 -5.11 -1.22 17.86
C LEU A 53 -5.74 -1.58 19.21
N LYS A 54 -5.13 -1.18 20.33
CA LYS A 54 -5.70 -1.34 21.68
C LYS A 54 -7.04 -0.60 21.80
N GLU A 55 -7.15 0.63 21.31
CA GLU A 55 -8.41 1.41 21.30
C GLU A 55 -9.51 0.72 20.49
N LYS A 56 -9.15 -0.01 19.44
CA LYS A 56 -10.07 -0.83 18.64
C LYS A 56 -10.39 -2.19 19.26
N GLY A 57 -9.83 -2.50 20.43
CA GLY A 57 -9.97 -3.79 21.11
C GLY A 57 -9.18 -4.93 20.45
N ILE A 58 -8.19 -4.62 19.61
CA ILE A 58 -7.34 -5.60 18.94
C ILE A 58 -6.11 -5.86 19.82
N ILE A 59 -5.93 -7.10 20.27
CA ILE A 59 -4.81 -7.55 21.08
C ILE A 59 -3.83 -8.29 20.17
N ILE A 60 -2.56 -7.89 20.21
CA ILE A 60 -1.47 -8.37 19.34
C ILE A 60 -0.38 -9.01 20.20
#